data_AF-A0A354XJA2-F1
#
_entry.id   AF-A0A354XJA2-F1
#
_cell.length_a   1.000
_cell.length_b   1.000
_cell.length_c   1.000
_cell.angle_alpha   90.00
_cell.angle_beta   90.00
_cell.angle_gamma   90.00
#
_symmetry.space_group_name_H-M   'P 1'
#
loop_
_entity.id
_entity.type
_entity.pdbx_description
1 polymer ?
#
loop_
_entity_poly.entity_id
_entity_poly.type
_entity_poly.pdbx_seq_one_letter_code
_entity_poly.pdbx_strand_id
1 'polypeptide(L)' 'MNKPLSLPDANGLFGSFGGRFVAETLMPLILELQDEYAIAKNDPEFQRQLAY' A
#
# COMPACT_ATOMS: atom_id res chain seq x y z
N MET A 1 -9.46 -25.36 1.03
CA MET A 1 -10.32 -24.18 0.77
C MET A 1 -9.40 -23.07 0.30
N ASN A 2 -9.53 -22.61 -0.93
CA ASN A 2 -8.61 -21.63 -1.49
C ASN A 2 -9.13 -20.24 -1.10
N LYS A 3 -8.55 -19.67 -0.04
CA LYS A 3 -8.77 -18.26 0.34
C LYS A 3 -8.42 -17.41 -0.90
N PRO A 4 -9.26 -16.45 -1.33
CA PRO A 4 -8.85 -15.54 -2.38
C PRO A 4 -7.55 -14.88 -1.93
N LEU A 5 -6.49 -15.03 -2.72
CA LEU A 5 -5.22 -14.36 -2.48
C LEU A 5 -5.48 -12.87 -2.65
N SER A 6 -5.77 -12.16 -1.56
CA SER A 6 -5.72 -10.71 -1.55
C SER A 6 -4.28 -10.33 -1.84
N LEU A 7 -4.04 -9.84 -3.05
CA LEU A 7 -2.74 -9.39 -3.51
C LEU A 7 -2.71 -7.85 -3.52
N PRO A 8 -1.59 -7.23 -3.08
CA PRO A 8 -0.48 -7.87 -2.37
C PRO A 8 -0.92 -8.40 -0.99
N ASP A 9 -0.12 -9.30 -0.42
CA ASP A 9 -0.30 -9.70 0.98
C ASP A 9 0.03 -8.54 1.96
N ALA A 10 -0.11 -8.79 3.26
CA ALA A 10 0.14 -7.78 4.30
C ALA A 10 1.60 -7.25 4.32
N ASN A 11 2.54 -8.00 3.74
CA ASN A 11 3.95 -7.61 3.63
C ASN A 11 4.25 -6.91 2.29
N GLY A 12 3.26 -6.72 1.42
CA GLY A 12 3.46 -6.14 0.10
C GLY A 12 3.93 -7.15 -0.95
N LEU A 13 3.77 -8.46 -0.71
CA LEU A 13 4.19 -9.51 -1.64
C LEU A 13 3.07 -9.94 -2.59
N PHE A 14 3.42 -10.04 -3.86
CA PHE A 14 2.65 -10.70 -4.91
C PHE A 14 3.24 -12.08 -5.16
N GLY A 15 2.81 -13.07 -4.36
CA GLY A 15 3.46 -14.37 -4.33
C GLY A 15 4.90 -14.23 -3.82
N SER A 16 5.90 -14.54 -4.65
CA SER A 16 7.32 -14.44 -4.28
C SER A 16 7.96 -13.08 -4.60
N PHE A 17 7.20 -12.13 -5.15
CA PHE A 17 7.73 -10.87 -5.66
C PHE A 17 7.21 -9.67 -4.85
N GLY A 18 7.99 -8.59 -4.76
CA GLY A 18 7.61 -7.37 -4.05
C GLY A 18 8.22 -7.31 -2.65
N GLY A 19 7.42 -6.85 -1.68
CA GLY A 19 7.91 -6.53 -0.34
C GLY A 19 8.67 -5.20 -0.29
N ARG A 20 9.42 -4.98 0.79
CA ARG A 20 10.17 -3.74 1.04
C ARG A 20 11.64 -4.06 1.22
N PHE A 21 12.45 -3.81 0.20
CA PHE A 21 13.91 -3.94 0.24
C PHE A 21 14.56 -2.55 0.22
N VAL A 22 14.54 -1.89 1.37
CA VAL A 22 14.91 -0.49 1.56
C VAL A 22 15.76 -0.34 2.82
N ALA A 23 16.43 0.80 3.00
CA ALA A 23 17.14 1.09 4.24
C ALA A 23 16.17 1.17 5.43
N GLU A 24 16.59 0.71 6.61
CA GLU A 24 15.78 0.75 7.84
C GLU A 24 15.31 2.18 8.17
N THR A 25 16.15 3.17 7.89
CA THR A 25 15.84 4.59 8.09
C THR A 25 14.66 5.09 7.24
N LEU A 26 14.29 4.37 6.18
CA LEU A 26 13.13 4.68 5.32
C LEU A 26 11.85 3.97 5.77
N MET A 27 11.95 2.92 6.59
CA MET A 27 10.78 2.16 7.04
C MET A 27 9.69 3.02 7.72
N PRO A 28 9.97 3.95 8.65
CA PRO A 28 8.91 4.75 9.26
C PRO A 28 8.15 5.59 8.24
N LEU A 29 8.87 6.21 7.28
CA LEU A 29 8.28 7.05 6.24
C LEU A 29 7.40 6.25 5.27
N ILE A 30 7.81 5.01 4.93
CA ILE A 30 7.03 4.13 4.06
C ILE A 30 5.76 3.67 4.73
N LEU A 31 5.80 3.38 6.03
CA LEU A 31 4.62 2.99 6.79
C LEU A 31 3.62 4.15 6.92
N GLU A 32 4.11 5.35 7.25
CA GLU A 32 3.28 6.56 7.29
C GLU A 32 2.62 6.85 5.94
N LEU A 33 3.39 6.79 4.85
CA LEU A 33 2.84 6.95 3.49
C LEU A 33 1.77 5.90 3.18
N GLN A 34 1.97 4.65 3.59
CA GLN A 34 0.99 3.60 3.36
C GLN A 34 -0.32 3.89 4.09
N ASP A 35 -0.23 4.36 5.34
CA ASP A 35 -1.40 4.66 6.17
C ASP A 35 -2.17 5.87 5.62
N GLU A 36 -1.48 6.95 5.27
CA GLU A 36 -2.09 8.14 4.66
C GLU A 36 -2.71 7.82 3.29
N TYR A 37 -2.05 6.98 2.48
CA TYR A 37 -2.64 6.53 1.23
C TYR A 37 -3.90 5.66 1.45
N ALA A 38 -3.92 4.81 2.49
CA ALA A 38 -5.09 3.99 2.80
C ALA A 38 -6.32 4.84 3.18
N ILE A 39 -6.09 6.03 3.76
CA ILE A 39 -7.12 7.03 4.02
C ILE A 39 -7.48 7.75 2.71
N ALA A 40 -6.49 8.37 2.06
CA ALA A 40 -6.68 9.20 0.87
C ALA A 40 -7.33 8.46 -0.30
N LYS A 41 -7.03 7.17 -0.50
CA LYS A 41 -7.65 6.38 -1.59
C LYS A 41 -9.18 6.32 -1.48
N ASN A 42 -9.73 6.48 -0.28
CA ASN A 42 -11.17 6.46 -0.03
C ASN A 42 -11.76 7.88 0.11
N ASP A 43 -10.95 8.93 0.02
CA ASP A 43 -11.39 10.32 0.12
C ASP A 43 -11.98 10.82 -1.23
N PRO A 44 -13.26 11.23 -1.28
CA PRO A 44 -13.87 11.75 -2.50
C PRO A 44 -13.21 13.02 -3.05
N GLU A 45 -12.64 13.88 -2.20
CA GLU A 45 -11.93 15.08 -2.68
C GLU A 45 -10.60 14.69 -3.34
N PHE A 46 -9.85 13.78 -2.72
CA PHE A 46 -8.64 13.23 -3.33
C PHE A 46 -8.93 12.60 -4.70
N GLN A 47 -10.02 11.82 -4.80
CA GLN A 47 -10.43 11.22 -6.09
C GLN A 47 -10.85 12.28 -7.12
N ARG A 48 -11.52 13.36 -6.71
CA ARG A 48 -11.86 14.47 -7.61
C ARG A 48 -10.62 15.15 -8.18
N GLN A 49 -9.61 15.40 -7.35
CA GLN A 49 -8.35 16.03 -7.77
C GLN A 49 -7.55 15.13 -8.71
N LEU A 50 -7.56 13.82 -8.50
CA LEU A 50 -6.85 12.84 -9.33
C LEU A 50 -7.49 12.64 -10.71
N ALA A 51 -8.80 12.86 -10.85
CA ALA A 51 -9.55 12.61 -12.08
C ALA A 51 -9.44 13.72 -13.16
N TYR A 52 -8.59 14.74 -12.93
CA TYR A 52 -8.34 15.85 -13.86
C TYR A 52 -7.23 15.51 -14.87
#